data_AF-A0A2A2S4S3-F1
#
_entry.id   AF-A0A2A2S4S3-F1
#
_cell.length_a   1.000
_cell.length_b   1.000
_cell.length_c   1.000
_cell.angle_alpha   90.00
_cell.angle_beta   90.00
_cell.angle_gamma   90.00
#
_symmetry.space_group_name_H-M   'P 1'
#
loop_
_entity.id
_entity.type
_entity.pdbx_description
1 polymer ?
#
loop_
_entity_poly.entity_id
_entity_poly.type
_entity_poly.pdbx_seq_one_letter_code
_entity_poly.pdbx_strand_id
1 'polypeptide(L)'
;MKKLLYLFLVVIATSGCHKAIYDMNRGELKIAKKDTYQVEYITEIPPGVKAKMYYIGAKNVQYYEEEYTGKFDKTYTIKSGKEIKFTIDAKLPKTKPEGSIHTIVKVDGEVVTDQTQSGTDINFRFQFKLP
;
A
#
# COMPACT_ATOMS: atom_id res chain seq x y z
N MET A 1 6.43 -57.02 8.02
CA MET A 1 6.05 -55.75 8.67
C MET A 1 7.31 -54.95 8.99
N LYS A 2 7.62 -53.90 8.21
CA LYS A 2 8.67 -52.87 8.44
C LYS A 2 8.84 -52.16 7.10
N LYS A 3 8.08 -51.08 6.83
CA LYS A 3 8.35 -50.08 5.76
C LYS A 3 7.29 -48.97 5.65
N LEU A 4 6.50 -48.70 6.69
CA LEU A 4 5.49 -47.63 6.69
C LEU A 4 5.78 -46.51 7.70
N LEU A 5 7.03 -46.37 8.16
CA LEU A 5 7.40 -45.48 9.27
C LEU A 5 8.34 -44.33 8.86
N TYR A 6 8.46 -44.04 7.56
CA TYR A 6 9.28 -42.92 7.06
C TYR A 6 8.47 -41.77 6.43
N LEU A 7 7.14 -41.90 6.33
CA LEU A 7 6.31 -40.88 5.69
C LEU A 7 5.82 -39.76 6.63
N PHE A 8 6.26 -39.75 7.90
CA PHE A 8 5.77 -38.81 8.92
C PHE A 8 6.80 -37.76 9.37
N LEU A 9 7.96 -37.65 8.72
CA LEU A 9 9.04 -36.72 9.09
C LEU A 9 9.19 -35.52 8.16
N VAL A 10 8.30 -35.35 7.18
CA VAL A 10 8.25 -34.16 6.32
C VAL A 10 6.88 -33.51 6.42
N VAL A 11 6.47 -33.16 7.64
CA VAL A 11 5.29 -32.33 7.86
C VAL A 11 5.74 -30.98 8.42
N ILE A 12 6.01 -30.08 7.46
CA ILE A 12 5.63 -28.67 7.49
C ILE A 12 6.17 -27.86 8.69
N ALA A 13 7.45 -27.50 8.60
CA ALA A 13 7.95 -26.27 9.21
C ALA A 13 7.86 -25.11 8.21
N THR A 14 6.64 -24.81 7.73
CA THR A 14 6.36 -23.55 7.02
C THR A 14 5.30 -22.78 7.80
N SER A 15 5.59 -22.46 9.06
CA SER A 15 4.95 -21.33 9.75
C SER A 15 5.46 -20.05 9.07
N GLY A 16 4.95 -19.79 7.88
CA GLY A 16 5.34 -18.70 7.01
C GLY A 16 5.08 -17.36 7.66
N CYS A 17 6.00 -16.42 7.47
CA CYS A 17 5.76 -15.01 7.72
C CYS A 17 4.56 -14.58 6.86
N HIS A 18 3.38 -14.42 7.46
CA HIS A 18 2.17 -14.05 6.75
C HIS A 18 2.23 -12.56 6.40
N LYS A 19 2.36 -12.24 5.11
CA LYS A 19 2.26 -10.88 4.60
C LYS A 19 0.81 -10.59 4.23
N ALA A 20 0.23 -9.58 4.86
CA ALA A 20 -1.10 -9.07 4.52
C ALA A 20 -0.99 -8.21 3.25
N ILE A 21 -1.61 -8.65 2.16
CA ILE A 21 -1.60 -7.96 0.88
C ILE A 21 -2.97 -7.33 0.65
N TYR A 22 -2.98 -6.04 0.39
CA TYR A 22 -4.16 -5.25 0.04
C TYR A 22 -3.94 -4.72 -1.38
N ASP A 23 -4.66 -5.25 -2.36
CA ASP A 23 -4.55 -4.84 -3.76
C ASP A 23 -5.89 -4.28 -4.25
N MET A 24 -5.87 -3.04 -4.71
CA MET A 24 -7.06 -2.32 -5.16
C MET A 24 -6.78 -1.61 -6.47
N ASN A 25 -7.55 -1.96 -7.51
CA ASN A 25 -7.54 -1.28 -8.80
C ASN A 25 -8.91 -0.66 -9.08
N ARG A 26 -8.95 0.67 -9.27
CA ARG A 26 -10.19 1.39 -9.63
C ARG A 26 -10.38 1.56 -11.13
N GLY A 27 -9.41 1.18 -11.95
CA GLY A 27 -9.40 1.45 -13.38
C GLY A 27 -9.38 2.95 -13.66
N GLU A 28 -9.93 3.35 -14.80
CA GLU A 28 -10.10 4.76 -15.15
C GLU A 28 -11.19 5.41 -14.28
N LEU A 29 -10.84 6.51 -13.62
CA LEU A 29 -11.78 7.24 -12.76
C LEU A 29 -12.88 7.86 -13.60
N LYS A 30 -14.13 7.73 -13.16
CA LYS A 30 -15.30 8.33 -13.83
C LYS A 30 -15.53 9.76 -13.34
N ILE A 31 -14.57 10.64 -13.59
CA ILE A 31 -14.62 12.08 -13.26
C ILE A 31 -14.46 12.92 -14.52
N ALA A 32 -14.79 14.22 -14.45
CA ALA A 32 -14.67 15.12 -15.58
C ALA A 32 -13.22 15.27 -16.06
N LYS A 33 -13.02 15.21 -17.38
CA LYS A 33 -11.68 15.32 -17.98
C LYS A 33 -11.11 16.73 -17.85
N LYS A 34 -9.88 16.83 -17.33
CA LYS A 34 -9.09 18.07 -17.19
C LYS A 34 -7.67 17.85 -17.71
N ASP A 35 -6.93 18.92 -17.96
CA ASP A 35 -5.51 18.82 -18.38
C ASP A 35 -4.63 18.21 -17.28
N THR A 36 -4.91 18.59 -16.03
CA THR A 36 -4.20 18.13 -14.83
C THR A 36 -5.13 17.97 -13.65
N TYR A 37 -4.75 17.10 -12.71
CA TYR A 37 -5.43 16.85 -11.45
C TYR A 37 -4.46 17.02 -10.28
N GLN A 38 -4.97 17.45 -9.13
CA GLN A 38 -4.26 17.38 -7.86
C GLN A 38 -4.45 16.00 -7.26
N VAL A 39 -3.37 15.22 -7.15
CA VAL A 39 -3.38 13.92 -6.47
C VAL A 39 -2.72 14.07 -5.12
N GLU A 40 -3.49 13.78 -4.07
CA GLU A 40 -3.06 13.86 -2.67
C GLU A 40 -2.93 12.44 -2.11
N TYR A 41 -1.79 12.15 -1.51
CA TYR A 41 -1.50 10.89 -0.82
C TYR A 41 -1.31 11.20 0.66
N ILE A 42 -2.15 10.58 1.51
CA ILE A 42 -2.10 10.72 2.95
C ILE A 42 -1.94 9.33 3.55
N THR A 43 -0.89 9.13 4.35
CA THR A 43 -0.68 7.89 5.09
C THR A 43 -0.21 8.21 6.50
N GLU A 44 -0.89 7.67 7.49
CA GLU A 44 -0.49 7.76 8.89
C GLU A 44 0.27 6.50 9.30
N ILE A 45 1.56 6.66 9.57
CA ILE A 45 2.43 5.56 10.02
C ILE A 45 2.54 5.62 11.55
N PRO A 46 2.22 4.53 12.27
CA PRO A 46 2.34 4.49 13.72
C PRO A 46 3.75 4.82 14.24
N PRO A 47 3.88 5.37 15.46
CA PRO A 47 5.17 5.61 16.08
C PRO A 47 6.04 4.34 16.13
N GLY A 48 7.32 4.47 15.80
CA GLY A 48 8.28 3.36 15.80
C GLY A 48 8.20 2.42 14.58
N VAL A 49 7.29 2.68 13.63
CA VAL A 49 7.19 1.96 12.36
C VAL A 49 7.84 2.77 11.25
N LYS A 50 8.51 2.08 10.32
CA LYS A 50 9.00 2.63 9.05
C LYS A 50 8.21 2.00 7.91
N ALA A 51 7.85 2.81 6.93
CA ALA A 51 7.23 2.33 5.69
C ALA A 51 8.10 2.69 4.48
N LYS A 52 8.11 1.78 3.51
CA LYS A 52 8.60 2.00 2.15
C LYS A 52 7.44 2.47 1.30
N MET A 53 7.66 3.52 0.52
CA MET A 53 6.59 4.14 -0.27
C MET A 53 7.01 4.29 -1.73
N TYR A 54 6.13 3.89 -2.64
CA TYR A 54 6.29 4.10 -4.08
C TYR A 54 5.08 4.87 -4.59
N TYR A 55 5.30 6.01 -5.24
CA TYR A 55 4.22 6.88 -5.73
C TYR A 55 4.66 7.67 -6.96
N ILE A 56 3.70 8.20 -7.72
CA ILE A 56 3.97 9.21 -8.75
C ILE A 56 3.80 10.58 -8.14
N GLY A 57 4.82 11.42 -8.27
CA GLY A 57 4.85 12.76 -7.71
C GLY A 57 5.02 13.86 -8.76
N ALA A 58 5.84 14.85 -8.44
CA ALA A 58 6.06 16.01 -9.28
C ALA A 58 6.59 15.64 -10.68
N LYS A 59 6.18 16.42 -11.68
CA LYS A 59 6.59 16.23 -13.09
C LYS A 59 6.26 14.84 -13.65
N ASN A 60 5.32 14.11 -13.03
CA ASN A 60 4.96 12.73 -13.38
C ASN A 60 6.13 11.73 -13.21
N VAL A 61 7.05 12.03 -12.28
CA VAL A 61 8.19 11.16 -11.94
C VAL A 61 7.76 10.18 -10.86
N GLN A 62 8.21 8.94 -10.96
CA GLN A 62 8.05 7.95 -9.92
C GLN A 62 9.07 8.18 -8.81
N TYR A 63 8.60 8.24 -7.57
CA TYR A 63 9.40 8.38 -6.37
C TYR A 63 9.41 7.06 -5.59
N TYR A 64 10.51 6.85 -4.89
CA TYR A 64 10.68 5.76 -3.94
C TYR A 64 11.31 6.31 -2.67
N GLU A 65 10.60 6.14 -1.55
CA GLU A 65 11.08 6.45 -0.21
C GLU A 65 11.41 5.13 0.47
N GLU A 66 12.69 4.93 0.81
CA GLU A 66 13.15 3.69 1.44
C GLU A 66 12.68 3.54 2.88
N GLU A 67 12.57 4.65 3.61
CA GLU A 67 12.16 4.65 5.02
C GLU A 67 11.46 5.97 5.38
N TYR A 68 10.14 5.97 5.39
CA TYR A 68 9.31 7.09 5.84
C TYR A 68 8.72 6.81 7.24
N THR A 69 8.58 7.85 8.06
CA THR A 69 8.00 7.76 9.42
C THR A 69 7.03 8.92 9.65
N GLY A 70 6.06 8.72 10.56
CA GLY A 70 5.06 9.73 10.87
C GLY A 70 4.00 9.89 9.78
N LYS A 71 3.51 11.12 9.58
CA LYS A 71 2.45 11.42 8.62
C LYS A 71 3.04 11.72 7.26
N PHE A 72 2.77 10.87 6.27
CA PHE A 72 3.00 11.17 4.87
C PHE A 72 1.81 11.98 4.36
N ASP A 73 2.07 13.17 3.85
CA ASP A 73 1.06 14.07 3.32
C ASP A 73 1.70 14.85 2.16
N LYS A 74 1.40 14.41 0.94
CA LYS A 74 1.98 14.96 -0.29
C LYS A 74 0.92 15.15 -1.34
N THR A 75 0.93 16.32 -1.96
CA THR A 75 0.06 16.66 -3.09
C THR A 75 0.88 16.99 -4.31
N TYR A 76 0.46 16.47 -5.47
CA TYR A 76 1.14 16.71 -6.74
C TYR A 76 0.14 16.98 -7.88
N THR A 77 0.51 17.92 -8.76
CA THR A 77 -0.17 18.15 -10.04
C THR A 77 0.27 17.09 -11.05
N ILE A 78 -0.66 16.23 -11.50
CA ILE A 78 -0.39 15.13 -12.43
C ILE A 78 -1.25 15.30 -13.69
N LYS A 79 -0.69 14.99 -14.86
CA LYS A 79 -1.40 15.11 -16.14
C LYS A 79 -2.49 14.05 -16.29
N SER A 80 -3.52 14.42 -17.06
CA SER A 80 -4.52 13.50 -17.61
C SER A 80 -3.92 12.26 -18.28
N GLY A 81 -4.69 11.17 -18.28
CA GLY A 81 -4.33 9.89 -18.90
C GLY A 81 -3.25 9.08 -18.16
N LYS A 82 -2.73 9.59 -17.04
CA LYS A 82 -1.68 8.91 -16.27
C LYS A 82 -2.25 7.81 -15.39
N GLU A 83 -1.57 6.66 -15.42
CA GLU A 83 -1.75 5.59 -14.44
C GLU A 83 -1.05 6.01 -13.15
N ILE A 84 -1.80 6.01 -12.06
CA ILE A 84 -1.32 6.27 -10.72
C ILE A 84 -1.19 4.95 -9.99
N LYS A 85 -0.02 4.73 -9.40
CA LYS A 85 0.23 3.60 -8.51
C LYS A 85 0.82 4.13 -7.21
N PHE A 86 0.16 3.77 -6.11
CA PHE A 86 0.62 4.04 -4.76
C PHE A 86 0.83 2.73 -4.03
N THR A 87 2.03 2.51 -3.50
CA THR A 87 2.40 1.29 -2.78
C THR A 87 3.03 1.62 -1.46
N ILE A 88 2.61 0.92 -0.40
CA ILE A 88 3.14 1.02 0.95
C ILE A 88 3.55 -0.37 1.40
N ASP A 89 4.80 -0.52 1.82
CA ASP A 89 5.34 -1.73 2.43
C ASP A 89 5.81 -1.40 3.85
N ALA A 90 5.24 -2.07 4.86
CA ALA A 90 5.58 -1.78 6.24
C ALA A 90 5.54 -3.05 7.10
N LYS A 91 6.48 -3.15 8.04
CA LYS A 91 6.43 -4.16 9.10
C LYS A 91 5.90 -3.53 10.36
N LEU A 92 4.81 -4.08 10.88
CA LEU A 92 4.18 -3.60 12.11
C LEU A 92 4.59 -4.47 13.30
N PRO A 93 4.65 -3.89 14.50
CA PRO A 93 4.96 -4.65 15.71
C PRO A 93 3.89 -5.70 15.99
N LYS A 94 4.32 -6.91 16.39
CA LYS A 94 3.44 -8.02 16.77
C LYS A 94 2.82 -7.75 18.15
N THR A 95 1.81 -6.91 18.20
CA THR A 95 1.15 -6.43 19.42
C THR A 95 -0.35 -6.77 19.42
N LYS A 96 -1.02 -6.64 20.58
CA LYS A 96 -2.48 -6.75 20.71
C LYS A 96 -3.01 -5.45 21.34
N PRO A 97 -3.88 -4.67 20.65
CA PRO A 97 -4.34 -4.87 19.28
C PRO A 97 -3.21 -4.81 18.25
N GLU A 98 -3.41 -5.41 17.08
CA GLU A 98 -2.44 -5.33 15.99
C GLU A 98 -2.27 -3.87 15.55
N GLY A 99 -1.06 -3.50 15.17
CA GLY A 99 -0.83 -2.19 14.54
C GLY A 99 -1.62 -2.07 13.24
N SER A 100 -1.89 -0.84 12.83
CA SER A 100 -2.51 -0.53 11.54
C SER A 100 -1.92 0.70 10.89
N ILE A 101 -2.01 0.79 9.57
CA ILE A 101 -1.72 1.98 8.78
C ILE A 101 -3.03 2.46 8.16
N HIS A 102 -3.29 3.76 8.24
CA HIS A 102 -4.43 4.39 7.59
C HIS A 102 -3.95 5.17 6.37
N THR A 103 -4.62 4.95 5.24
CA THR A 103 -4.25 5.55 3.95
C THR A 103 -5.47 6.15 3.26
N ILE A 104 -5.35 7.41 2.85
CA ILE A 104 -6.31 8.12 2.02
C ILE A 104 -5.60 8.58 0.75
N VAL A 105 -6.24 8.40 -0.40
CA VAL A 105 -5.82 9.04 -1.66
C VAL A 105 -6.98 9.87 -2.17
N LYS A 106 -6.69 11.13 -2.55
CA LYS A 106 -7.68 12.04 -3.12
C LYS A 106 -7.27 12.51 -4.51
N VAL A 107 -8.27 12.84 -5.32
CA VAL A 107 -8.11 13.49 -6.62
C VAL A 107 -8.99 14.74 -6.61
N ASP A 108 -8.36 15.91 -6.78
CA ASP A 108 -9.02 17.23 -6.68
C ASP A 108 -9.85 17.41 -5.38
N GLY A 109 -9.39 16.81 -4.28
CA GLY A 109 -10.05 16.85 -2.98
C GLY A 109 -11.12 15.76 -2.77
N GLU A 110 -11.51 15.02 -3.81
CA GLU A 110 -12.44 13.89 -3.70
C GLU A 110 -11.69 12.60 -3.30
N VAL A 111 -12.21 11.88 -2.31
CA VAL A 111 -11.62 10.64 -1.82
C VAL A 111 -11.83 9.50 -2.83
N VAL A 112 -10.74 8.95 -3.36
CA VAL A 112 -10.77 7.77 -4.26
C VAL A 112 -10.46 6.46 -3.53
N THR A 113 -9.75 6.56 -2.39
CA THR A 113 -9.58 5.47 -1.44
C THR A 113 -9.43 6.00 -0.02
N ASP A 114 -9.96 5.27 0.93
CA ASP A 114 -9.84 5.47 2.38
C ASP A 114 -9.83 4.07 2.99
N GLN A 115 -8.66 3.63 3.47
CA GLN A 115 -8.45 2.25 3.87
C GLN A 115 -7.55 2.16 5.09
N THR A 116 -7.92 1.28 6.03
CA THR A 116 -7.07 0.86 7.14
C THR A 116 -6.52 -0.52 6.86
N GLN A 117 -5.19 -0.66 6.87
CA GLN A 117 -4.48 -1.94 6.71
C GLN A 117 -3.94 -2.39 8.07
N SER A 118 -4.15 -3.65 8.44
CA SER A 118 -3.69 -4.23 9.70
C SER A 118 -2.90 -5.52 9.46
N GLY A 119 -2.18 -5.98 10.48
CA GLY A 119 -1.35 -7.18 10.42
C GLY A 119 0.14 -6.87 10.60
N THR A 120 0.97 -7.90 10.67
CA THR A 120 2.38 -7.74 11.11
C THR A 120 3.36 -7.38 9.99
N ASP A 121 2.98 -7.64 8.74
CA ASP A 121 3.74 -7.28 7.53
C ASP A 121 2.72 -6.92 6.45
N ILE A 122 2.70 -5.66 6.04
CA ILE A 122 1.69 -5.07 5.16
C ILE A 122 2.31 -4.75 3.81
N ASN A 123 1.58 -5.10 2.74
CA ASN A 123 1.78 -4.56 1.41
C ASN A 123 0.45 -4.01 0.88
N PHE A 124 0.32 -2.68 0.86
CA PHE A 124 -0.81 -1.99 0.26
C PHE A 124 -0.45 -1.55 -1.16
N ARG A 125 -1.32 -1.81 -2.12
CA ARG A 125 -1.22 -1.41 -3.52
C ARG A 125 -2.55 -0.81 -3.95
N PHE A 126 -2.51 0.46 -4.30
CA PHE A 126 -3.65 1.17 -4.86
C PHE A 126 -3.29 1.71 -6.23
N GLN A 127 -4.16 1.45 -7.21
CA GLN A 127 -3.94 1.87 -8.58
C GLN A 127 -5.24 2.37 -9.24
N PHE A 128 -5.09 3.39 -10.08
CA PHE A 128 -6.16 3.95 -10.89
C PHE A 128 -5.56 4.71 -12.08
N LYS A 129 -6.41 5.11 -13.03
CA LYS A 129 -6.00 5.93 -14.18
C LYS A 129 -6.81 7.23 -14.19
N LEU A 130 -6.12 8.34 -14.39
CA LEU A 130 -6.75 9.65 -14.60
C LEU A 130 -7.36 9.72 -16.02
N PRO A 131 -8.53 10.38 -16.21
CA PRO A 131 -9.16 10.54 -17.54
C PRO A 131 -8.30 11.29 -18.57
#